data_AF-A0A1Q5Q4D5-F1
#
_entry.id   AF-A0A1Q5Q4D5-F1
#
_cell.length_a   1.000
_cell.length_b   1.000
_cell.length_c   1.000
_cell.angle_alpha   90.00
_cell.angle_beta   90.00
_cell.angle_gamma   90.00
#
_symmetry.space_group_name_H-M   'P 1'
#
loop_
_entity.id
_entity.type
_entity.pdbx_description
1 polymer ?
#
loop_
_entity_poly.entity_id
_entity_poly.type
_entity_poly.pdbx_seq_one_letter_code
_entity_poly.pdbx_strand_id
1 'polypeptide(L)'
;MPYDVGVAAAKKFSGIAAELARDYSEFESATPAQIALRWLIDRDGVSTVIPGARNAEQAKANAAAGSLPALPNGVDEELAALYSSMIKEHVHDKW
;
A
#
# COMPACT_ATOMS: atom_id res chain seq x y z
N MET A 1 -2.93 -15.48 10.10
CA MET A 1 -1.66 -14.75 10.34
C MET A 1 -1.52 -14.38 11.80
N PRO A 2 -0.40 -14.71 12.45
CA PRO A 2 -0.08 -14.25 13.81
C PRO A 2 -0.04 -12.72 13.92
N TYR A 3 -0.43 -12.16 15.07
CA TYR A 3 -0.50 -10.71 15.28
C TYR A 3 0.85 -10.01 15.04
N ASP A 4 1.93 -10.53 15.65
CA ASP A 4 3.26 -9.92 15.55
C ASP A 4 3.80 -9.93 14.13
N VAL A 5 3.51 -10.99 13.35
CA VAL A 5 3.87 -11.06 11.93
C VAL A 5 3.13 -9.97 11.13
N GLY A 6 1.85 -9.75 11.42
CA GLY A 6 1.07 -8.67 10.81
C GLY A 6 1.63 -7.29 11.11
N VAL A 7 1.95 -7.02 12.38
CA VAL A 7 2.56 -5.75 12.79
C VAL A 7 3.93 -5.57 12.12
N ALA A 8 4.74 -6.62 12.03
CA ALA A 8 6.03 -6.57 11.36
C ALA A 8 5.90 -6.30 9.85
N ALA A 9 4.97 -6.97 9.17
CA ALA A 9 4.69 -6.75 7.76
C ALA A 9 4.20 -5.32 7.48
N ALA A 10 3.31 -4.79 8.33
CA ALA A 10 2.84 -3.41 8.24
C ALA A 10 3.98 -2.40 8.43
N LYS A 11 4.89 -2.63 9.38
CA LYS A 11 6.09 -1.79 9.56
C LYS A 11 7.00 -1.83 8.34
N LYS A 12 7.22 -3.00 7.75
CA LYS A 12 8.03 -3.16 6.53
C LYS A 12 7.40 -2.42 5.34
N PHE A 13 6.09 -2.53 5.17
CA PHE A 13 5.35 -1.75 4.17
C PHE A 13 5.51 -0.24 4.39
N SER A 14 5.39 0.25 5.63
CA SER A 14 5.64 1.67 5.94
C SER A 14 7.08 2.09 5.64
N GLY A 15 8.06 1.17 5.76
CA GLY A 15 9.45 1.39 5.35
C GLY A 15 9.57 1.62 3.84
N ILE A 16 8.94 0.76 3.03
CA ILE A 16 8.88 0.90 1.56
C ILE A 16 8.25 2.25 1.18
N ALA A 17 7.13 2.62 1.83
CA ALA A 17 6.49 3.91 1.58
C ALA A 17 7.40 5.10 1.94
N ALA A 18 8.17 4.99 3.02
CA ALA A 18 9.13 6.03 3.41
C ALA A 18 10.36 6.10 2.49
N GLU A 19 10.78 4.97 1.91
CA GLU A 19 11.81 4.91 0.88
C GLU A 19 11.33 5.59 -0.40
N LEU A 20 10.12 5.26 -0.86
CA LEU A 20 9.47 5.92 -1.98
C LEU A 20 9.37 7.44 -1.80
N ALA A 21 8.92 7.90 -0.62
CA ALA A 21 8.82 9.32 -0.30
C ALA A 21 10.17 10.05 -0.27
N ARG A 22 11.26 9.34 0.02
CA ARG A 22 12.62 9.90 0.00
C ARG A 22 13.16 10.02 -1.42
N ASP A 23 12.91 9.01 -2.24
CA ASP A 23 13.50 8.90 -3.56
C ASP A 23 12.70 9.69 -4.61
N TYR A 24 11.41 9.96 -4.34
CA TYR A 24 10.49 10.63 -5.24
C TYR A 24 9.68 11.71 -4.51
N SER A 25 9.97 12.98 -4.82
CA SER A 25 9.37 14.16 -4.19
C SER A 25 7.84 14.20 -4.27
N GLU A 26 7.25 13.63 -5.32
CA GLU A 26 5.82 13.56 -5.56
C GLU A 26 5.08 12.71 -4.50
N PHE A 27 5.82 11.87 -3.77
CA PHE A 27 5.29 11.02 -2.70
C PHE A 27 5.72 11.48 -1.30
N GLU A 28 6.43 12.61 -1.15
CA GLU A 28 6.95 13.10 0.14
C GLU A 28 5.85 13.21 1.21
N SER A 29 4.65 13.62 0.79
CA SER A 29 3.48 13.80 1.67
C SER A 29 2.47 12.64 1.60
N ALA A 30 2.77 11.58 0.85
CA ALA A 30 1.89 10.42 0.73
C ALA A 30 1.97 9.54 1.98
N THR A 31 0.81 9.25 2.57
CA THR A 31 0.73 8.31 3.69
C THR A 31 0.83 6.86 3.20
N PRO A 32 1.28 5.90 4.04
CA PRO A 32 1.27 4.48 3.65
C PRO A 32 -0.10 3.98 3.18
N ALA A 33 -1.18 4.46 3.78
CA ALA A 33 -2.54 4.13 3.35
C ALA A 33 -2.81 4.61 1.91
N GLN A 34 -2.38 5.82 1.57
CA GLN A 34 -2.53 6.35 0.21
C GLN A 34 -1.65 5.59 -0.80
N ILE A 35 -0.44 5.18 -0.42
CA ILE A 35 0.42 4.33 -1.27
C ILE A 35 -0.25 2.99 -1.54
N ALA A 36 -0.83 2.34 -0.52
CA ALA A 36 -1.55 1.08 -0.70
C ALA A 36 -2.76 1.23 -1.64
N LEU A 37 -3.53 2.31 -1.49
CA LEU A 37 -4.65 2.60 -2.38
C LEU A 37 -4.19 2.92 -3.80
N ARG A 38 -3.12 3.70 -3.97
CA ARG A 38 -2.54 3.99 -5.28
C ARG A 38 -2.05 2.72 -5.97
N TRP A 39 -1.43 1.81 -5.23
CA TRP A 39 -1.02 0.50 -5.76
C TRP A 39 -2.20 -0.30 -6.30
N LEU A 40 -3.34 -0.31 -5.59
CA LEU A 40 -4.57 -0.95 -6.07
C LEU A 40 -5.12 -0.27 -7.33
N ILE A 41 -5.11 1.07 -7.37
CA ILE A 41 -5.56 1.86 -8.52
C ILE A 41 -4.71 1.56 -9.77
N ASP A 42 -3.41 1.33 -9.59
CA ASP A 42 -2.48 1.03 -10.67
C ASP A 42 -2.60 -0.40 -11.23
N ARG A 43 -3.55 -1.23 -10.75
CA ARG A 43 -3.70 -2.62 -11.22
C ARG A 43 -4.61 -2.69 -12.44
N ASP A 44 -4.19 -3.50 -13.41
CA ASP A 44 -5.04 -3.85 -14.54
C ASP A 44 -6.32 -4.55 -14.04
N GLY A 45 -7.44 -4.19 -14.64
CA GLY A 45 -8.76 -4.68 -14.23
C GLY A 45 -9.37 -4.00 -12.99
N VAL A 46 -8.67 -3.08 -12.31
CA VAL A 46 -9.25 -2.29 -11.22
C VAL A 46 -9.82 -0.97 -11.76
N SER A 47 -11.14 -0.84 -11.74
CA SER A 47 -11.84 0.39 -12.17
C SER A 47 -12.15 1.35 -11.02
N THR A 48 -12.24 0.83 -9.79
CA THR A 48 -12.54 1.61 -8.59
C THR A 48 -12.03 0.90 -7.34
N VAL A 49 -11.65 1.69 -6.33
CA VAL A 49 -11.26 1.21 -5.00
C VAL A 49 -12.23 1.80 -3.99
N ILE A 50 -12.80 0.96 -3.10
CA ILE A 50 -13.83 1.37 -2.13
C ILE A 50 -13.28 1.17 -0.71
N PRO A 51 -12.44 2.09 -0.20
CA PRO A 51 -11.85 1.94 1.12
C PRO A 51 -12.82 2.40 2.22
N GLY A 52 -12.86 1.66 3.32
CA GLY A 52 -13.55 2.09 4.53
C GLY A 52 -12.89 3.33 5.15
N ALA A 53 -13.69 4.20 5.74
CA ALA A 53 -13.25 5.38 6.49
C ALA A 53 -14.13 5.56 7.73
N ARG A 54 -13.52 5.85 8.88
CA ARG A 54 -14.28 6.08 10.12
C ARG A 54 -14.68 7.54 10.35
N ASN A 55 -14.15 8.45 9.53
CA ASN A 55 -14.42 9.88 9.56
C ASN A 55 -14.20 10.52 8.17
N ALA A 56 -14.59 11.78 8.04
CA ALA A 56 -14.53 12.52 6.78
C ALA A 56 -13.10 12.79 6.32
N GLU A 57 -12.18 13.01 7.26
CA GLU A 57 -10.76 13.26 6.98
C GLU A 57 -10.11 12.05 6.32
N GLN A 58 -10.38 10.85 6.83
CA GLN A 58 -9.92 9.60 6.21
C GLN A 58 -10.53 9.39 4.82
N ALA A 59 -11.83 9.68 4.65
CA ALA A 59 -12.46 9.56 3.35
C ALA A 59 -11.80 10.48 2.30
N LYS A 60 -11.49 11.73 2.67
CA LYS A 60 -10.76 12.68 1.83
C LYS A 60 -9.33 12.21 1.55
N ALA A 61 -8.62 11.73 2.57
CA ALA A 61 -7.25 11.21 2.41
C ALA A 61 -7.21 10.00 1.47
N ASN A 62 -8.15 9.07 1.62
CA ASN A 62 -8.32 7.91 0.75
C ASN A 62 -8.57 8.34 -0.70
N ALA A 63 -9.49 9.29 -0.92
CA ALA A 63 -9.80 9.80 -2.26
C ALA A 63 -8.58 10.48 -2.92
N ALA A 64 -7.77 11.19 -2.14
CA ALA A 64 -6.56 11.85 -2.64
C ALA A 64 -5.50 10.88 -3.17
N ALA A 65 -5.55 9.58 -2.82
CA ALA A 65 -4.68 8.57 -3.40
C ALA A 65 -4.82 8.46 -4.93
N GLY A 66 -6.01 8.73 -5.47
CA GLY A 66 -6.25 8.73 -6.91
C GLY A 66 -5.55 9.87 -7.66
N SER A 67 -5.14 10.92 -6.94
CA SER A 67 -4.41 12.07 -7.51
C SER A 67 -2.88 11.93 -7.41
N LEU A 68 -2.37 10.93 -6.69
CA LEU A 68 -0.93 10.63 -6.71
C LEU A 68 -0.51 10.18 -8.11
N PRO A 69 0.73 10.41 -8.56
CA PRO A 69 1.22 9.82 -9.80
C PRO A 69 1.25 8.29 -9.71
N ALA A 70 1.38 7.63 -10.87
CA ALA A 70 1.61 6.20 -10.92
C ALA A 70 2.85 5.83 -10.11
N LEU A 71 2.79 4.70 -9.39
CA LEU A 71 3.93 4.25 -8.62
C LEU A 71 5.12 3.96 -9.54
N PRO A 72 6.36 4.34 -9.15
CA PRO A 72 7.55 3.99 -9.90
C PRO A 72 7.72 2.48 -10.05
N ASN A 73 8.44 2.08 -11.11
CA ASN A 73 8.84 0.68 -11.30
C ASN A 73 9.65 0.19 -10.09
N GLY A 74 9.55 -1.09 -9.72
CA GLY A 74 10.24 -1.67 -8.56
C GLY A 74 9.36 -1.79 -7.32
N VAL A 75 8.40 -0.88 -7.13
CA VAL A 75 7.51 -0.90 -5.95
C VAL A 75 6.66 -2.18 -5.93
N ASP A 76 6.19 -2.64 -7.09
CA ASP A 76 5.39 -3.86 -7.18
C ASP A 76 6.21 -5.10 -6.81
N GLU A 77 7.45 -5.18 -7.28
CA GLU A 77 8.38 -6.27 -6.96
C GLU A 77 8.71 -6.31 -5.47
N GLU A 78 8.89 -5.15 -4.83
CA GLU A 78 9.12 -5.06 -3.38
C GLU A 78 7.90 -5.51 -2.56
N LEU A 79 6.70 -5.12 -2.98
CA LEU A 79 5.46 -5.55 -2.34
C LEU A 79 5.19 -7.05 -2.55
N ALA A 80 5.49 -7.57 -3.74
CA ALA A 80 5.43 -9.00 -4.02
C ALA A 80 6.43 -9.79 -3.15
N ALA A 81 7.64 -9.27 -2.96
CA ALA A 81 8.63 -9.86 -2.08
C ALA A 81 8.21 -9.82 -0.61
N LEU A 82 7.63 -8.71 -0.14
CA LEU A 82 7.02 -8.59 1.20
C LEU A 82 5.92 -9.65 1.38
N TYR A 83 5.00 -9.76 0.42
CA TYR A 83 3.92 -10.73 0.46
C TYR A 83 4.47 -12.16 0.51
N SER A 84 5.35 -12.52 -0.41
CA SER A 84 5.90 -13.88 -0.51
C SER A 84 6.70 -14.29 0.71
N SER A 85 7.43 -13.37 1.33
CA SER A 85 8.33 -13.67 2.46
C SER A 85 7.64 -13.68 3.83
N MET A 86 6.57 -12.91 4.02
CA MET A 86 5.97 -12.71 5.36
C MET A 86 4.49 -13.04 5.45
N ILE A 87 3.73 -12.92 4.35
CA ILE A 87 2.27 -12.95 4.39
C ILE A 87 1.74 -14.25 3.80
N LYS A 88 2.31 -14.70 2.68
CA LYS A 88 1.82 -15.81 1.85
C LYS A 88 1.55 -17.08 2.66
N GLU A 89 2.50 -17.53 3.47
CA GLU A 89 2.37 -18.74 4.31
C GLU A 89 1.13 -18.71 5.22
N HIS A 90 0.66 -17.53 5.62
CA HIS A 90 -0.35 -17.39 6.66
C HIS A 90 -1.78 -17.16 6.16
N VAL A 91 -1.95 -16.84 4.88
CA VAL A 91 -3.25 -16.44 4.33
C VAL A 91 -3.50 -16.93 2.90
N HIS A 92 -2.48 -17.36 2.16
CA HIS A 92 -2.63 -17.65 0.73
C HIS A 92 -3.49 -18.89 0.46
N ASP A 93 -3.54 -19.84 1.40
CA ASP A 93 -4.39 -21.02 1.37
C ASP A 93 -5.89 -20.71 1.57
N LYS A 94 -6.24 -19.45 1.90
CA LYS A 94 -7.62 -19.02 2.15
C LYS A 94 -8.31 -18.41 0.93
N TRP A 95 -7.63 -18.34 -0.21
CA TRP A 95 -8.12 -17.75 -1.45
C TRP A 95 -8.12 -18.76 -2.60
#